data_AF-A0A0G4HDL8-F1
#
_entry.id   AF-A0A0G4HDL8-F1
#
_cell.length_a   1.000
_cell.length_b   1.000
_cell.length_c   1.000
_cell.angle_alpha   90.00
_cell.angle_beta   90.00
_cell.angle_gamma   90.00
#
_symmetry.space_group_name_H-M   'P 1'
#
loop_
_entity.id
_entity.type
_entity.pdbx_description
1 polymer ?
#
loop_
_entity_poly.entity_id
_entity_poly.type
_entity_poly.pdbx_seq_one_letter_code
_entity_poly.pdbx_strand_id
1 'polypeptide(L)'
;MTVRSVLFWAFLLVLVLRLEQFGVEAGIHSSNEIRRLAVAKWIDGTSIQTIAVFLCLGVRNIQNWVKRWKDTGSPDQLKRGPAPRILQGAQLDIVRKLVEDNPWWTLLRYNATLQQMLGV
;
A
#
# COMPACT_ATOMS: atom_id res chain seq x y z
N MET A 1 -39.82 -25.85 0.15
CA MET A 1 -38.51 -25.27 0.51
C MET A 1 -37.43 -26.34 0.36
N THR A 2 -36.50 -26.18 -0.57
CA THR A 2 -35.43 -27.18 -0.81
C THR A 2 -34.29 -27.01 0.20
N VAL A 3 -33.69 -28.10 0.67
CA VAL A 3 -32.55 -28.14 1.63
C VAL A 3 -31.43 -27.14 1.28
N ARG A 4 -31.16 -26.93 -0.01
CA ARG A 4 -30.22 -25.91 -0.52
C ARG A 4 -30.54 -24.48 -0.08
N SER A 5 -31.82 -24.12 0.02
CA SER A 5 -32.25 -22.79 0.46
C SER A 5 -32.02 -22.62 1.96
N VAL A 6 -32.24 -23.66 2.76
CA VAL A 6 -31.99 -23.62 4.22
C VAL A 6 -30.50 -23.45 4.52
N LEU A 7 -29.63 -24.18 3.81
CA LEU A 7 -28.18 -24.04 3.96
C LEU A 7 -27.69 -22.65 3.54
N PHE A 8 -28.27 -22.08 2.48
CA PHE A 8 -27.94 -20.73 2.04
C PHE A 8 -28.35 -19.67 3.08
N TRP A 9 -29.55 -19.79 3.66
CA TRP A 9 -30.00 -18.90 4.73
C TRP A 9 -29.18 -19.06 6.00
N ALA A 10 -28.82 -20.29 6.39
CA ALA A 10 -27.93 -20.54 7.53
C ALA A 10 -26.54 -19.93 7.28
N PHE A 11 -25.99 -20.07 6.07
CA PHE A 11 -24.73 -19.44 5.68
C PHE A 11 -24.81 -17.91 5.77
N LEU A 12 -25.86 -17.29 5.22
CA LEU A 12 -26.08 -15.85 5.32
C LEU A 12 -26.22 -15.39 6.77
N LEU A 13 -26.94 -16.14 7.60
CA LEU A 13 -27.13 -15.79 9.02
C LEU A 13 -25.80 -15.86 9.79
N VAL A 14 -25.00 -16.90 9.55
CA VAL A 14 -23.64 -17.01 10.12
C VAL A 14 -22.76 -15.86 9.63
N LEU A 15 -22.85 -15.49 8.36
CA LEU A 15 -22.09 -14.39 7.78
C LEU A 15 -22.47 -13.05 8.43
N VAL A 16 -23.77 -12.78 8.62
CA VAL A 16 -24.28 -11.59 9.31
C VAL A 16 -23.83 -11.53 10.77
N LEU A 17 -24.00 -12.62 11.53
CA LEU A 17 -23.58 -12.66 12.94
C LEU A 17 -22.06 -12.50 13.10
N ARG A 18 -21.28 -13.00 12.15
CA ARG A 18 -19.82 -12.80 12.13
C ARG A 18 -19.46 -11.36 11.78
N LEU A 19 -20.16 -10.70 10.86
CA LEU A 19 -19.97 -9.29 10.53
C LEU A 19 -20.17 -8.39 11.76
N GLU A 20 -21.19 -8.70 12.56
CA GLU A 20 -21.49 -7.97 13.79
C GLU A 20 -20.42 -8.17 14.88
N GLN A 21 -19.94 -9.41 15.09
CA GLN A 21 -18.86 -9.72 16.04
C GLN A 21 -17.53 -9.02 15.74
N PHE A 22 -17.32 -8.61 14.50
CA PHE A 22 -16.07 -8.00 14.05
C PHE A 22 -16.13 -6.47 14.02
N GLY A 23 -17.23 -5.85 14.47
CA GLY A 23 -17.36 -4.40 14.58
C GLY A 23 -17.47 -3.70 13.24
N VAL A 24 -17.98 -4.39 12.21
CA VAL A 24 -18.24 -3.79 10.89
C VAL A 24 -19.54 -3.00 10.97
N GLU A 25 -19.51 -1.86 11.68
CA GLU A 25 -20.46 -0.79 11.40
C GLU A 25 -20.21 -0.35 9.96
N ALA A 26 -21.27 -0.32 9.16
CA ALA A 26 -21.23 -0.06 7.72
C ALA A 26 -20.77 1.39 7.40
N GLY A 27 -19.50 1.70 7.65
CA GLY A 27 -18.79 2.85 7.11
C GLY A 27 -18.01 2.43 5.88
N ILE A 28 -17.87 3.31 4.90
CA ILE A 28 -17.02 3.10 3.72
C ILE A 28 -15.57 3.05 4.21
N HIS A 29 -15.08 1.85 4.55
CA HIS A 29 -13.73 1.68 5.08
C HIS A 29 -12.73 2.00 3.97
N SER A 30 -11.79 2.91 4.26
CA SER A 30 -10.73 3.23 3.31
C SER A 30 -9.92 1.95 3.01
N SER A 31 -9.33 1.83 1.80
CA SER A 31 -8.57 0.62 1.42
C SER A 31 -7.47 0.26 2.43
N ASN A 32 -6.94 1.23 3.17
CA ASN A 32 -5.94 1.01 4.22
C ASN A 32 -6.55 0.50 5.54
N GLU A 33 -7.74 0.94 5.94
CA GLU A 33 -8.44 0.40 7.12
C GLU A 33 -8.73 -1.09 6.95
N ILE A 34 -9.20 -1.51 5.78
CA ILE A 34 -9.44 -2.93 5.47
C ILE A 34 -8.13 -3.74 5.57
N ARG A 35 -7.01 -3.19 5.14
CA ARG A 35 -5.68 -3.82 5.26
C ARG A 35 -5.25 -3.96 6.71
N ARG A 36 -5.41 -2.90 7.50
CA ARG A 36 -5.07 -2.90 8.93
C ARG A 36 -5.95 -3.89 9.69
N LEU A 37 -7.25 -3.93 9.41
CA LEU A 37 -8.18 -4.90 9.98
C LEU A 37 -7.80 -6.34 9.62
N ALA A 38 -7.49 -6.62 8.35
CA ALA A 38 -7.05 -7.94 7.91
C ALA A 38 -5.78 -8.40 8.64
N VAL A 39 -4.79 -7.51 8.79
CA VAL A 39 -3.54 -7.83 9.48
C VAL A 39 -3.72 -7.95 10.98
N ALA A 40 -4.53 -7.11 11.61
CA ALA A 40 -4.86 -7.23 13.04
C ALA A 40 -5.49 -8.59 13.35
N LYS A 41 -6.50 -9.02 12.57
CA LYS A 41 -7.13 -10.33 12.75
C LYS A 41 -6.17 -11.50 12.50
N TRP A 42 -5.20 -11.34 11.61
CA TRP A 42 -4.15 -12.32 11.42
C TRP A 42 -3.19 -12.38 12.62
N ILE A 43 -2.81 -11.24 13.21
CA ILE A 43 -2.00 -11.16 14.44
C ILE A 43 -2.74 -11.85 15.60
N ASP A 44 -4.07 -11.67 15.69
CA ASP A 44 -4.92 -12.33 16.67
C ASP A 44 -5.06 -13.86 16.44
N GLY A 45 -4.39 -14.43 15.43
CA GLY A 45 -4.37 -15.86 15.14
C GLY A 45 -5.46 -16.35 14.19
N THR A 46 -6.24 -15.45 13.57
CA THR A 46 -7.26 -15.84 12.59
C THR A 46 -6.61 -16.32 11.29
N SER A 47 -7.09 -17.43 10.72
CA SER A 47 -6.58 -17.93 9.46
C SER A 47 -6.87 -16.98 8.29
N ILE A 48 -5.94 -16.92 7.33
CA ILE A 48 -6.08 -16.07 6.14
C ILE A 48 -7.34 -16.43 5.34
N GLN A 49 -7.73 -17.71 5.29
CA GLN A 49 -8.96 -18.13 4.60
C GLN A 49 -10.20 -17.54 5.26
N THR A 50 -10.27 -17.56 6.60
CA THR A 50 -11.39 -16.98 7.33
C THR A 50 -11.47 -15.47 7.13
N ILE A 51 -10.32 -14.78 7.15
CA ILE A 51 -10.26 -13.33 6.88
C ILE A 51 -10.69 -13.02 5.43
N ALA A 52 -10.32 -13.87 4.47
CA ALA A 52 -10.69 -13.72 3.06
C ALA A 52 -12.20 -13.82 2.84
N VAL A 53 -12.83 -14.82 3.45
CA VAL A 53 -14.30 -14.98 3.44
C VAL A 53 -14.96 -13.80 4.13
N PHE A 54 -14.43 -13.38 5.27
CA PHE A 54 -14.99 -12.31 6.08
C PHE A 54 -14.96 -10.95 5.37
N LEU A 55 -13.83 -10.58 4.77
CA LEU A 55 -13.67 -9.30 4.08
C LEU A 55 -14.12 -9.35 2.61
N CYS A 56 -14.61 -10.50 2.12
CA CYS A 56 -14.92 -10.74 0.71
C CYS A 56 -13.74 -10.39 -0.22
N LEU A 57 -12.52 -10.76 0.17
CA LEU A 57 -11.28 -10.45 -0.54
C LEU A 57 -10.56 -11.70 -1.00
N GLY A 58 -9.80 -11.58 -2.08
CA GLY A 58 -8.91 -12.65 -2.53
C GLY A 58 -7.83 -12.96 -1.48
N VAL A 59 -7.63 -14.24 -1.19
CA VAL A 59 -6.59 -14.77 -0.28
C VAL A 59 -5.21 -14.16 -0.58
N ARG A 60 -4.88 -14.01 -1.86
CA ARG A 60 -3.61 -13.42 -2.33
C ARG A 60 -3.40 -11.98 -1.85
N ASN A 61 -4.47 -11.19 -1.75
CA ASN A 61 -4.37 -9.81 -1.25
C ASN A 61 -3.99 -9.79 0.23
N ILE A 62 -4.64 -10.62 1.04
CA ILE A 62 -4.35 -10.72 2.47
C ILE A 62 -2.95 -11.29 2.69
N GLN A 63 -2.52 -12.30 1.93
CA GLN A 63 -1.15 -12.82 1.98
C GLN A 63 -0.11 -11.73 1.69
N ASN A 64 -0.36 -10.89 0.68
CA ASN A 64 0.53 -9.77 0.35
C ASN A 64 0.59 -8.74 1.49
N TRP A 65 -0.52 -8.46 2.16
CA TRP A 65 -0.56 -7.52 3.29
C TRP A 65 0.13 -8.07 4.53
N VAL A 66 -0.09 -9.35 4.85
CA VAL A 66 0.62 -10.05 5.94
C VAL A 66 2.11 -10.12 5.66
N LYS A 67 2.51 -10.44 4.43
CA LYS A 67 3.91 -10.44 4.03
C LYS A 67 4.52 -9.04 4.22
N ARG A 68 3.86 -8.00 3.72
CA ARG A 68 4.34 -6.63 3.90
C ARG A 68 4.42 -6.24 5.37
N TRP A 69 3.45 -6.61 6.19
CA TRP A 69 3.52 -6.37 7.63
C TRP A 69 4.76 -7.01 8.27
N LYS A 70 5.08 -8.25 7.90
CA LYS A 70 6.31 -8.92 8.36
C LYS A 70 7.59 -8.21 7.87
N ASP A 71 7.57 -7.70 6.65
CA ASP A 71 8.73 -7.08 6.02
C ASP A 71 8.97 -5.64 6.52
N THR A 72 7.92 -4.85 6.75
CA THR A 72 8.02 -3.39 6.99
C THR A 72 7.34 -2.90 8.27
N GLY A 73 6.65 -3.76 9.02
CA GLY A 73 5.87 -3.38 10.21
C GLY A 73 4.64 -2.50 9.90
N SER A 74 4.21 -2.43 8.64
CA SER A 74 3.02 -1.66 8.25
C SER A 74 2.31 -2.32 7.06
N PRO A 75 0.98 -2.46 7.07
CA PRO A 75 0.24 -3.05 5.96
C PRO A 75 -0.14 -2.01 4.90
N ASP A 76 0.19 -0.74 5.12
CA ASP A 76 -0.24 0.36 4.27
C ASP A 76 0.45 0.32 2.89
N GLN A 77 -0.18 0.96 1.90
CA GLN A 77 0.51 1.21 0.64
C GLN A 77 1.55 2.30 0.85
N LEU A 78 2.80 2.00 0.47
CA LEU A 78 3.79 3.04 0.24
C LEU A 78 3.18 4.05 -0.73
N LYS A 79 3.16 5.32 -0.31
CA LYS A 79 2.80 6.43 -1.20
C LYS A 79 3.74 6.32 -2.40
N ARG A 80 3.20 5.95 -3.56
CA ARG A 80 3.92 6.08 -4.83
C ARG A 80 4.04 7.57 -5.08
N GLY A 81 5.08 8.19 -4.52
CA GLY A 81 5.53 9.48 -4.99
C GLY A 81 5.88 9.38 -6.47
N PRO A 82 5.85 10.49 -7.22
CA PRO A 82 6.50 10.51 -8.52
C PRO A 82 7.91 9.96 -8.34
N ALA A 83 8.31 9.03 -9.22
CA ALA A 83 9.67 8.52 -9.21
C ALA A 83 10.61 9.73 -9.19
N PRO A 84 11.59 9.78 -8.27
CA PRO A 84 12.56 10.86 -8.28
C PRO A 84 13.14 10.92 -9.69
N ARG A 85 13.10 12.10 -10.33
CA ARG A 85 13.81 12.34 -11.58
C ARG A 85 15.30 12.32 -11.25
N ILE A 86 15.86 11.12 -11.18
CA ILE A 86 17.29 10.91 -11.02
C ILE A 86 17.93 11.33 -12.35
N LEU A 87 18.90 12.24 -12.29
CA LEU A 87 19.68 12.64 -13.46
C LEU A 87 20.42 11.41 -14.00
N GLN A 88 20.24 11.08 -15.28
CA GLN A 88 20.85 9.90 -15.90
C GLN A 88 21.76 10.29 -17.07
N GLY A 89 22.84 9.51 -17.26
CA GLY A 89 23.75 9.64 -18.41
C GLY A 89 24.33 11.05 -18.56
N ALA A 90 24.12 11.64 -19.73
CA ALA A 90 24.66 12.96 -20.11
C ALA A 90 24.32 14.09 -19.12
N GLN A 91 23.20 14.01 -18.40
CA GLN A 91 22.85 15.01 -17.37
C GLN A 91 23.80 14.96 -16.17
N LEU A 92 24.28 13.77 -15.81
CA LEU A 92 25.23 13.58 -14.72
C LEU A 92 26.64 14.06 -15.11
N ASP A 93 27.00 13.90 -16.39
CA ASP A 93 28.26 14.41 -16.93
C ASP A 93 28.28 15.95 -16.98
N ILE A 94 27.16 16.57 -17.33
CA ILE A 94 26.99 18.03 -17.27
C ILE A 94 27.13 18.54 -15.83
N VAL A 95 26.46 17.88 -14.88
CA VAL A 95 26.56 18.26 -13.46
C VAL A 95 27.97 18.08 -12.94
N ARG A 96 28.62 16.95 -13.28
CA ARG A 96 29.99 16.67 -12.87
C ARG A 96 30.94 17.74 -13.38
N LYS A 97 30.88 18.04 -14.68
CA LYS A 97 31.71 19.07 -15.29
C LYS A 97 31.46 20.45 -14.68
N LEU A 98 30.20 20.79 -14.41
CA LEU A 98 29.85 22.06 -13.79
C LEU A 98 30.42 22.20 -12.37
N VAL A 99 30.41 21.10 -11.60
CA VAL A 99 30.98 21.05 -10.24
C VAL A 99 32.51 21.09 -10.27
N GLU A 100 33.14 20.40 -11.22
CA GLU A 100 34.59 20.42 -11.43
C GLU A 100 35.08 21.82 -11.85
N ASP A 101 34.35 22.49 -12.75
CA ASP A 101 34.69 23.83 -13.24
C ASP A 101 34.46 24.92 -12.19
N ASN A 102 33.54 24.71 -11.22
CA ASN A 102 33.11 25.75 -10.28
C ASN A 102 32.92 25.27 -8.82
N PRO A 103 33.91 24.61 -8.19
CA PRO A 103 33.72 23.88 -6.93
C PRO A 103 33.23 24.73 -5.75
N TRP A 104 33.44 26.04 -5.81
CA TRP A 104 33.10 27.00 -4.76
C TRP A 104 31.65 27.50 -4.82
N TRP A 105 30.86 27.08 -5.82
CA TRP A 105 29.48 27.53 -5.96
C TRP A 105 28.58 26.96 -4.87
N THR A 106 27.58 27.76 -4.49
CA THR A 106 26.54 27.32 -3.57
C THR A 106 25.56 26.39 -4.30
N LEU A 107 24.94 25.48 -3.55
CA LEU A 107 23.92 24.57 -4.09
C LEU A 107 22.79 25.31 -4.82
N LEU A 108 22.39 26.48 -4.32
CA LEU A 108 21.40 27.34 -4.95
C LEU A 108 21.83 27.75 -6.37
N ARG A 109 23.12 28.12 -6.52
CA ARG A 109 23.68 28.56 -7.80
C ARG A 109 23.84 27.41 -8.79
N TYR A 110 24.23 26.23 -8.32
CA TYR A 110 24.22 25.02 -9.15
C TYR A 110 22.82 24.71 -9.66
N ASN A 111 21.82 24.73 -8.78
CA ASN A 111 20.45 24.37 -9.16
C ASN A 111 19.87 25.36 -10.19
N ALA A 112 20.05 26.67 -10.00
CA ALA A 112 19.61 27.68 -10.96
C ALA A 112 20.29 27.53 -12.33
N THR A 113 21.59 27.22 -12.34
CA THR A 113 22.36 27.05 -13.58
C THR A 113 21.97 25.74 -14.30
N LEU A 114 21.76 24.66 -13.54
CA LEU A 114 21.32 23.37 -14.10
C LEU A 114 19.89 23.43 -14.66
N GLN A 115 18.98 24.18 -14.01
CA GLN A 115 17.64 24.45 -14.54
C GLN A 115 17.71 25.18 -15.89
N GLN A 116 18.55 26.20 -15.99
CA GLN A 116 18.78 26.91 -17.27
C GLN A 116 19.38 26.01 -18.36
N MET A 117 20.33 25.14 -18.02
CA MET A 117 21.00 24.26 -19.00
C MET A 117 20.13 23.07 -19.44
N LEU A 118 19.31 22.52 -18.54
CA LEU A 118 18.49 21.34 -18.81
C LEU A 118 17.08 21.67 -19.30
N GLY A 119 16.71 22.96 -19.36
CA GLY A 119 15.41 23.42 -19.84
C GLY A 119 14.23 22.99 -18.96
N VAL A 120 14.47 22.88 -17.64
CA VAL A 120 13.48 22.48 -16.62
C VAL A 120 13.12 23.64 -15.73
#